data_AF-A0A4S2H098-F1
#
_entry.id   AF-A0A4S2H098-F1
#
_cell.length_a   1.000
_cell.length_b   1.000
_cell.length_c   1.000
_cell.angle_alpha   90.00
_cell.angle_beta   90.00
_cell.angle_gamma   90.00
#
_symmetry.space_group_name_H-M   'P 1'
#
loop_
_entity.id
_entity.type
_entity.pdbx_description
1 polymer ?
#
loop_
_entity_poly.entity_id
_entity_poly.type
_entity_poly.pdbx_seq_one_letter_code
_entity_poly.pdbx_strand_id
1 'polypeptide(L)' 'MTFDDIKTSEIREKIFPMVLEEACRQWCGFLADAPERADGEGFAEFFFEIFKEKELEYAAQIYELEAQETVKAPKEKNR' A
#
# COMPACT_ATOMS: atom_id res chain seq x y z
N MET A 1 -3.45 -2.91 13.27
CA MET A 1 -4.55 -2.62 12.34
C MET A 1 -4.05 -2.99 10.96
N THR A 2 -4.75 -3.88 10.28
CA THR A 2 -4.46 -4.32 8.92
C THR A 2 -5.42 -3.65 7.93
N PHE A 3 -5.21 -3.86 6.64
CA PHE A 3 -6.18 -3.44 5.63
C PHE A 3 -7.53 -4.16 5.78
N ASP A 4 -7.53 -5.42 6.20
CA ASP A 4 -8.76 -6.18 6.46
C ASP A 4 -9.58 -5.59 7.63
N ASP A 5 -8.90 -5.09 8.67
CA ASP A 5 -9.56 -4.38 9.78
C ASP A 5 -10.25 -3.08 9.34
N ILE A 6 -9.80 -2.48 8.24
CA ILE A 6 -10.37 -1.27 7.65
C ILE A 6 -11.59 -1.64 6.80
N LYS A 7 -11.43 -2.63 5.91
CA LYS A 7 -12.49 -3.10 5.00
C LYS A 7 -13.72 -3.67 5.71
N THR A 8 -13.55 -4.23 6.91
CA THR A 8 -14.66 -4.82 7.67
C THR A 8 -15.56 -3.80 8.36
N SER A 9 -15.25 -2.50 8.28
CA SER A 9 -16.01 -1.43 8.95
C SER A 9 -16.37 -0.31 7.98
N GLU A 10 -17.68 -0.11 7.76
CA GLU A 10 -18.20 0.90 6.83
C GLU A 10 -17.71 2.32 7.17
N ILE A 11 -17.62 2.66 8.46
CA ILE A 11 -17.10 3.98 8.87
C ILE A 11 -15.60 4.11 8.58
N ARG A 12 -14.82 3.03 8.75
CA ARG A 12 -13.38 3.04 8.49
C ARG A 12 -13.09 3.16 7.01
N GLU A 13 -13.87 2.49 6.17
CA GLU A 13 -13.78 2.63 4.71
C GLU A 13 -14.06 4.08 4.28
N LYS A 14 -15.10 4.72 4.85
CA LYS A 14 -15.44 6.12 4.51
C LYS A 14 -14.38 7.13 4.94
N ILE A 15 -13.70 6.92 6.06
CA ILE A 15 -12.63 7.84 6.52
C ILE A 15 -11.26 7.49 5.93
N PHE A 16 -11.11 6.33 5.27
CA PHE A 16 -9.81 5.88 4.74
C PHE A 16 -9.15 6.91 3.82
N PRO A 17 -9.84 7.54 2.85
CA PRO A 17 -9.24 8.61 2.02
C PRO A 17 -8.74 9.79 2.85
N MET A 18 -9.50 10.24 3.85
CA MET A 18 -9.11 11.35 4.72
C MET A 18 -7.84 11.01 5.52
N VAL A 19 -7.71 9.74 5.95
CA VAL A 19 -6.52 9.27 6.65
C VAL A 19 -5.30 9.19 5.73
N LEU A 20 -5.47 8.87 4.44
CA LEU A 20 -4.38 8.91 3.47
C LEU A 20 -3.83 10.33 3.29
N GLU A 21 -4.72 11.32 3.16
CA GLU A 21 -4.33 12.73 3.06
C GLU A 21 -3.60 13.21 4.32
N GLU A 22 -4.14 12.91 5.50
CA GLU A 22 -3.52 13.28 6.77
C GLU A 22 -2.15 12.59 6.96
N ALA A 23 -2.02 11.33 6.55
CA ALA A 23 -0.75 10.62 6.58
C ALA A 23 0.28 11.27 5.65
N CYS A 24 -0.12 11.65 4.44
CA CYS A 24 0.74 12.38 3.51
C CYS A 24 1.15 13.75 4.05
N ARG A 25 0.21 14.51 4.61
CA ARG A 25 0.43 15.80 5.25
C ARG A 25 1.50 15.70 6.35
N GLN A 26 1.33 14.74 7.27
CA GLN A 26 2.30 14.52 8.34
C GLN A 26 3.66 14.07 7.82
N TRP A 27 3.68 13.19 6.81
CA TRP A 27 4.92 12.73 6.19
C TRP A 27 5.68 13.87 5.49
N CYS A 28 4.98 14.68 4.69
CA CYS A 28 5.55 15.84 4.01
C CYS A 28 5.92 16.95 4.99
N GLY A 29 5.30 17.02 6.16
CA GLY A 29 5.73 17.91 7.25
C GLY A 29 7.17 17.68 7.72
N PHE A 30 7.75 16.50 7.46
CA PHE A 30 9.18 16.23 7.70
C PHE A 30 10.09 16.65 6.52
N LEU A 31 9.52 17.00 5.38
CA LEU A 31 10.24 17.35 4.15
C LEU A 31 10.18 18.87 3.92
N ALA A 32 11.27 19.57 4.23
CA ALA A 32 11.34 21.02 4.07
C ALA A 32 11.21 21.50 2.60
N ASP A 33 11.47 20.62 1.64
CA ASP A 33 11.66 20.98 0.22
C ASP A 33 10.40 20.79 -0.64
N ALA A 34 9.27 20.37 -0.06
CA ALA A 34 8.00 20.18 -0.79
C ALA A 34 6.81 20.89 -0.09
N PRO A 35 6.89 22.21 0.12
CA PRO A 35 5.83 22.96 0.81
C PRO A 35 4.49 22.93 0.08
N GLU A 36 4.48 22.68 -1.24
CA GLU A 36 3.26 22.54 -2.05
C GLU A 36 2.48 21.26 -1.75
N ARG A 37 3.06 20.31 -1.01
CA ARG A 37 2.42 19.06 -0.58
C ARG A 37 2.15 19.03 0.92
N ALA A 38 2.40 20.15 1.61
CA ALA A 38 2.40 20.22 3.06
C ALA A 38 1.00 20.12 3.67
N ASP A 39 -0.06 20.26 2.88
CA ASP A 39 -1.46 20.05 3.31
C ASP A 39 -1.96 18.62 3.04
N GLY A 40 -1.28 17.85 2.18
CA GLY A 40 -1.67 16.48 1.82
C GLY A 40 -2.90 16.38 0.91
N GLU A 41 -3.44 17.51 0.44
CA GLU A 41 -4.65 17.55 -0.39
C GLU A 41 -4.42 16.82 -1.73
N GLY A 42 -5.42 16.03 -2.16
CA GLY A 42 -5.35 15.26 -3.42
C GLY A 42 -4.47 14.01 -3.36
N PHE A 43 -3.81 13.72 -2.23
CA PHE A 43 -2.99 12.52 -2.10
C PHE A 43 -3.81 11.24 -2.18
N ALA A 44 -5.04 11.23 -1.63
CA ALA A 44 -5.90 10.04 -1.72
C ALA A 44 -6.27 9.72 -3.17
N GLU A 45 -6.58 10.73 -3.99
CA GLU A 45 -6.86 10.54 -5.42
C GLU A 45 -5.61 10.00 -6.14
N PHE A 46 -4.46 10.63 -5.91
CA PHE A 46 -3.18 10.17 -6.45
C PHE A 46 -2.86 8.71 -6.05
N PHE A 47 -3.12 8.33 -4.79
CA PHE A 47 -2.95 6.95 -4.32
C PHE A 47 -3.77 5.96 -5.16
N PHE A 48 -5.05 6.25 -5.43
CA PHE A 48 -5.89 5.36 -6.23
C PHE A 48 -5.49 5.34 -7.71
N GLU A 49 -5.02 6.45 -8.26
CA GLU A 49 -4.47 6.49 -9.62
C GLU A 49 -3.25 5.58 -9.75
N ILE A 50 -2.29 5.70 -8.82
CA ILE A 50 -1.11 4.83 -8.78
C ILE A 50 -1.51 3.37 -8.58
N PHE A 51 -2.45 3.09 -7.68
CA PHE A 51 -2.93 1.72 -7.47
C PHE A 51 -3.48 1.14 -8.78
N LYS A 52 -4.34 1.88 -9.47
CA LYS A 52 -4.92 1.45 -10.75
C LYS A 52 -3.85 1.22 -11.84
N GLU A 53 -2.80 2.03 -11.88
CA GLU A 53 -1.71 1.88 -12.84
C GLU A 53 -0.80 0.69 -12.51
N LYS A 54 -0.48 0.50 -11.23
CA LYS A 54 0.59 -0.40 -10.77
C LYS A 54 0.11 -1.75 -10.22
N GLU A 55 -1.19 -1.93 -10.00
CA GLU A 55 -1.75 -3.14 -9.37
C GLU A 55 -1.25 -4.43 -10.04
N LEU A 56 -1.35 -4.53 -11.37
CA LEU A 56 -0.93 -5.74 -12.10
C LEU A 56 0.58 -5.97 -12.04
N GLU A 57 1.38 -4.90 -12.12
CA GLU A 57 2.84 -4.96 -12.05
C GLU A 57 3.29 -5.51 -10.70
N TYR A 58 2.78 -4.95 -9.60
CA TYR A 58 3.14 -5.39 -8.26
C TYR A 58 2.53 -6.75 -7.91
N ALA A 59 1.33 -7.08 -8.38
CA ALA A 59 0.76 -8.42 -8.21
C ALA A 59 1.64 -9.50 -8.87
N ALA A 60 2.12 -9.24 -10.09
CA ALA A 60 3.04 -10.15 -10.78
C ALA A 60 4.34 -10.38 -9.99
N GLN A 61 4.93 -9.31 -9.44
CA GLN A 61 6.14 -9.43 -8.62
C GLN A 61 5.91 -10.29 -7.37
N ILE A 62 4.76 -10.16 -6.71
CA ILE A 62 4.42 -11.01 -5.56
C ILE A 62 4.28 -12.47 -5.98
N TYR A 63 3.55 -12.78 -7.06
CA TYR A 63 3.42 -14.15 -7.53
C TYR A 63 4.76 -14.78 -7.92
N GLU A 64 5.67 -14.00 -8.51
CA GLU A 64 7.03 -14.47 -8.81
C GLU A 64 7.83 -14.78 -7.55
N LEU A 65 7.73 -13.94 -6.51
CA LEU A 65 8.38 -14.19 -5.22
C LEU A 65 7.84 -15.47 -4.57
N GLU A 66 6.53 -15.65 -4.51
CA GLU A 66 5.88 -16.86 -3.97
C GLU A 66 6.26 -18.11 -4.77
N ALA A 67 6.33 -18.02 -6.10
CA ALA A 67 6.78 -19.11 -6.96
C ALA A 67 8.26 -19.47 -6.68
N GLN A 68 9.13 -18.49 -6.43
CA GLN A 68 10.53 -18.77 -6.07
C GLN A 68 10.67 -19.38 -4.68
N GLU A 69 9.81 -19.03 -3.73
CA GLU A 69 9.78 -19.65 -2.40
C GLU A 69 9.34 -21.12 -2.45
N THR A 70 8.32 -21.44 -3.26
CA THR A 70 7.84 -22.82 -3.42
C THR A 70 8.85 -23.72 -4.15
N VAL A 71 9.62 -23.19 -5.10
CA VAL A 71 10.68 -23.94 -5.80
C VAL A 71 11.90 -24.19 -4.89
N LYS A 72 12.20 -23.30 -3.94
CA LYS A 72 13.28 -23.52 -2.94
C LYS A 72 12.91 -24.55 -1.86
N ALA A 73 11.62 -24.90 -1.73
CA ALA A 73 11.13 -25.87 -0.77
C ALA A 73 10.62 -27.16 -1.47
N PRO A 74 11.50 -27.98 -2.08
CA PRO A 74 11.57 -29.36 -1.57
C PRO A 74 12.89 -30.13 -1.81
N LYS A 75 13.47 -30.69 -0.72
CA LYS A 75 13.60 -32.16 -0.44
C LYS A 75 14.47 -32.41 0.81
N GLU A 76 13.85 -32.43 1.99
CA GLU A 76 14.29 -33.34 3.05
C GLU A 76 13.40 -34.59 2.99
N LYS A 77 13.79 -35.52 2.13
CA LYS A 77 13.47 -36.94 2.26
C LYS A 77 14.79 -37.67 2.48
N ASN A 78 15.21 -37.78 3.74
CA ASN A 78 16.17 -38.79 4.20
C ASN A 78 15.43 -39.55 5.32
N ARG A 79 14.74 -40.63 4.98
CA ARG A 79 15.22 -42.03 5.01
C ARG A 79 15.54 -42.50 6.42
#